data_AF-A0A935QYP4-F1
#
_entry.id   AF-A0A935QYP4-F1
#
_cell.length_a   1.000
_cell.length_b   1.000
_cell.length_c   1.000
_cell.angle_alpha   90.00
_cell.angle_beta   90.00
_cell.angle_gamma   90.00
#
_symmetry.space_group_name_H-M   'P 1'
#
loop_
_entity.id
_entity.type
_entity.pdbx_description
1 polymer ?
#
loop_
_entity_poly.entity_id
_entity_poly.type
_entity_poly.pdbx_seq_one_letter_code
_entity_poly.pdbx_strand_id
1 'polypeptide(L)'
;MTWNELIAAVAAKTGRSQTQTRELLDATMEQIVLALAEGEKVPLKGVGVLSSVWREARTVRSITNRRRMMVDGRYLPRFRPAQALRERLALRTPQVFRSPRHQEAWRVAETLIGDLDLYHRNTAPTGLNGEMDDLTTRAACREAFGSVWDQVTVSFEKDVPAEIRAEFDHLTWA
;
A
#
# COMPACT_ATOMS: atom_id res chain seq x y z
N MET A 1 7.11 -17.15 -13.80
CA MET A 1 8.57 -17.23 -13.94
C MET A 1 9.12 -18.18 -12.89
N THR A 2 9.55 -19.36 -13.30
CA THR A 2 10.29 -20.35 -12.49
C THR A 2 11.81 -20.12 -12.57
N TRP A 3 12.62 -20.87 -11.78
CA TRP A 3 14.09 -20.77 -11.84
C TRP A 3 14.65 -21.15 -13.22
N ASN A 4 14.14 -22.24 -13.80
CA ASN A 4 14.54 -22.67 -15.14
C ASN A 4 14.12 -21.67 -16.23
N GLU A 5 12.94 -21.06 -16.09
CA GLU A 5 12.51 -19.97 -16.99
C GLU A 5 13.43 -18.74 -16.88
N LEU A 6 13.86 -18.39 -15.66
CA LEU A 6 14.83 -17.29 -15.46
C LEU A 6 16.17 -17.61 -16.13
N ILE A 7 16.72 -18.82 -15.92
CA ILE A 7 17.96 -19.25 -16.56
C ILE A 7 17.85 -19.16 -18.08
N ALA A 8 16.76 -19.67 -18.66
CA ALA A 8 16.54 -19.61 -20.10
C ALA A 8 16.46 -18.17 -20.61
N ALA A 9 15.75 -17.28 -19.91
CA ALA A 9 15.63 -15.88 -20.28
C ALA A 9 16.98 -15.13 -20.21
N VAL A 10 17.80 -15.40 -19.19
CA VAL A 10 19.13 -14.79 -19.04
C VAL A 10 20.10 -15.34 -20.08
N ALA A 11 20.09 -16.66 -20.32
CA ALA A 11 20.91 -17.31 -21.34
C ALA A 11 20.62 -16.71 -22.72
N ALA A 12 19.34 -16.59 -23.10
CA ALA A 12 18.92 -15.98 -24.36
C ALA A 12 19.36 -14.51 -24.47
N LYS A 13 19.25 -13.73 -23.39
CA LYS A 13 19.65 -12.31 -23.40
C LYS A 13 21.17 -12.10 -23.46
N THR A 14 21.95 -13.03 -22.94
CA THR A 14 23.42 -12.91 -22.83
C THR A 14 24.18 -13.72 -23.89
N GLY A 15 23.49 -14.53 -24.69
CA GLY A 15 24.09 -15.42 -25.69
C GLY A 15 24.88 -16.59 -25.09
N ARG A 16 24.71 -16.88 -23.80
CA ARG A 16 25.39 -17.98 -23.09
C ARG A 16 24.57 -19.27 -23.12
N SER A 17 25.21 -20.40 -22.87
CA SER A 17 24.48 -21.66 -22.67
C SER A 17 23.66 -21.62 -21.37
N GLN A 18 22.57 -22.39 -21.33
CA GLN A 18 21.75 -22.50 -20.11
C GLN A 18 22.54 -23.11 -18.95
N THR A 19 23.44 -24.06 -19.23
CA THR A 19 24.31 -24.69 -18.22
C THR A 19 25.23 -23.67 -17.56
N GLN A 20 25.98 -22.90 -18.37
CA GLN A 20 26.87 -21.85 -17.85
C GLN A 20 26.09 -20.76 -17.11
N THR A 21 24.90 -20.43 -17.60
CA THR A 21 24.03 -19.43 -16.96
C THR A 21 23.54 -19.91 -15.60
N ARG A 22 23.16 -21.20 -15.49
CA ARG A 22 22.78 -21.82 -14.22
C ARG A 22 23.92 -21.75 -13.21
N GLU A 23 25.10 -22.24 -13.58
CA GLU A 23 26.28 -22.23 -12.71
C GLU A 23 26.59 -20.82 -12.19
N LEU A 24 26.55 -19.81 -13.07
CA LEU A 24 26.79 -18.43 -12.68
C LEU A 24 25.73 -17.89 -11.71
N LEU A 25 24.44 -18.18 -11.96
CA LEU A 25 23.36 -17.71 -11.11
C LEU A 25 23.37 -18.40 -9.75
N ASP A 26 23.60 -19.72 -9.71
CA ASP A 26 23.68 -20.48 -8.47
C ASP A 26 24.86 -19.98 -7.61
N ALA A 27 26.04 -19.81 -8.19
CA ALA A 27 27.20 -19.24 -7.51
C ALA A 27 26.95 -17.81 -7.02
N THR A 28 26.23 -17.00 -7.80
CA THR A 28 25.83 -15.64 -7.38
C THR A 28 24.92 -15.69 -6.16
N MET A 29 23.95 -16.60 -6.13
CA MET A 29 23.04 -16.76 -4.98
C MET A 29 23.78 -17.22 -3.72
N GLU A 30 24.74 -18.13 -3.85
CA GLU A 30 25.59 -18.56 -2.74
C GLU A 30 26.38 -17.39 -2.14
N GLN A 31 27.02 -16.56 -2.98
CA GLN A 31 27.76 -15.38 -2.51
C GLN A 31 26.84 -14.37 -1.81
N ILE A 32 25.61 -14.17 -2.29
CA ILE A 32 24.62 -13.32 -1.61
C ILE A 32 24.30 -13.87 -0.21
N VAL A 33 24.13 -15.19 -0.06
CA VAL A 33 23.84 -15.82 1.24
C VAL A 33 25.00 -15.63 2.20
N LEU A 34 26.24 -15.84 1.75
CA LEU A 34 27.45 -15.64 2.56
C LEU A 34 27.57 -14.19 3.05
N ALA A 35 27.46 -13.22 2.14
CA ALA A 35 27.51 -11.80 2.48
C ALA A 35 26.44 -11.40 3.52
N LEU A 36 25.21 -11.92 3.39
CA LEU A 36 24.14 -11.64 4.36
C LEU A 36 24.39 -12.27 5.74
N ALA A 37 25.01 -13.44 5.77
CA ALA A 37 25.40 -14.12 7.01
C ALA A 37 26.49 -13.34 7.77
N GLU A 38 27.38 -12.65 7.04
CA GLU A 38 28.42 -11.80 7.60
C GLU A 38 27.93 -10.41 8.04
N GLY A 39 26.66 -10.09 7.81
CA GLY A 39 26.08 -8.80 8.17
C GLY A 39 26.16 -7.74 7.07
N GLU A 40 26.62 -8.11 5.88
CA GLU A 40 26.77 -7.19 4.76
C GLU A 40 25.43 -6.84 4.12
N LYS A 41 25.45 -5.74 3.34
CA LYS A 41 24.32 -5.30 2.54
C LYS A 41 24.63 -5.56 1.08
N VAL A 42 23.76 -6.30 0.41
CA VAL A 42 23.92 -6.65 -0.99
C VAL A 42 22.95 -5.84 -1.85
N PRO A 43 23.44 -4.85 -2.63
CA PRO A 43 22.61 -4.11 -3.56
C PRO A 43 22.36 -4.92 -4.84
N LEU A 44 21.09 -5.20 -5.13
CA LEU A 44 20.63 -5.80 -6.38
C LEU A 44 20.12 -4.69 -7.31
N LYS A 45 20.95 -4.28 -8.27
CA LYS A 45 20.65 -3.15 -9.18
C LYS A 45 19.28 -3.31 -9.85
N GLY A 46 18.43 -2.30 -9.70
CA GLY A 46 17.07 -2.28 -10.26
C GLY A 46 16.02 -3.08 -9.49
N VAL A 47 16.41 -3.92 -8.52
CA VAL A 47 15.51 -4.72 -7.69
C VAL A 47 15.40 -4.13 -6.28
N GLY A 48 16.53 -3.90 -5.61
CA GLY A 48 16.55 -3.37 -4.24
C GLY A 48 17.83 -3.72 -3.49
N VAL A 49 17.76 -3.73 -2.17
CA VAL A 49 18.89 -4.06 -1.28
C VAL A 49 18.48 -5.17 -0.33
N LEU A 50 19.29 -6.23 -0.27
CA LEU A 50 19.21 -7.26 0.75
C LEU A 50 20.15 -6.92 1.92
N SER A 51 19.70 -7.18 3.14
CA SER A 51 20.47 -6.91 4.35
C SER A 51 20.02 -7.83 5.47
N SER A 52 20.87 -8.14 6.43
CA SER A 52 20.45 -8.72 7.71
C SER A 52 20.17 -7.61 8.73
N VAL A 53 19.16 -7.81 9.59
CA VAL A 53 18.75 -6.85 10.61
C VAL A 53 18.51 -7.57 11.92
N TRP A 54 19.12 -7.06 13.00
CA TRP A 54 18.85 -7.53 14.35
C TRP A 54 17.41 -7.18 14.77
N ARG A 55 16.69 -8.15 15.30
CA ARG A 55 15.41 -7.95 15.97
C ARG A 55 15.57 -8.30 17.43
N GLU A 56 15.19 -7.36 18.30
CA GLU A 56 15.23 -7.53 19.74
C GLU A 56 14.24 -8.62 20.22
N ALA A 57 14.57 -9.19 21.38
CA ALA A 57 13.71 -10.13 22.05
C ALA A 57 12.38 -9.48 22.43
N ARG A 58 11.28 -10.20 22.31
CA ARG A 58 9.95 -9.69 22.66
C ARG A 58 9.01 -10.79 23.12
N THR A 59 8.03 -10.42 23.94
CA THR A 59 6.95 -11.32 24.32
C THR A 59 5.92 -11.39 23.19
N VAL A 60 5.59 -12.60 22.75
CA VAL A 60 4.49 -12.87 21.81
C VAL A 60 3.44 -13.75 22.46
N ARG A 61 2.24 -13.78 21.89
CA ARG A 61 1.15 -14.66 22.31
C ARG A 61 1.00 -15.81 21.32
N SER A 62 1.03 -17.04 21.80
CA SER A 62 0.78 -18.21 20.94
C SER A 62 -0.65 -18.16 20.40
N ILE A 63 -0.80 -18.38 19.09
CA ILE A 63 -2.12 -18.42 18.43
C ILE A 63 -2.91 -19.62 18.94
N THR A 64 -2.25 -20.76 19.17
CA THR A 64 -2.88 -22.03 19.53
C THR A 64 -3.47 -22.02 20.93
N ASN A 65 -2.72 -21.54 21.93
CA ASN A 65 -3.11 -21.68 23.34
C ASN A 65 -3.24 -20.34 24.08
N ARG A 66 -3.07 -19.21 23.37
CA ARG A 66 -3.19 -17.85 23.91
C ARG A 66 -2.26 -17.53 25.09
N ARG A 67 -1.24 -18.34 25.37
CA ARG A 67 -0.24 -18.08 26.42
C ARG A 67 0.84 -17.13 25.92
N ARG A 68 1.39 -16.33 26.84
CA ARG A 68 2.54 -15.46 26.55
C ARG A 68 3.81 -16.31 26.52
N MET A 69 4.67 -16.06 25.55
CA MET A 69 5.98 -16.70 25.41
C MET A 69 7.03 -15.65 25.03
N MET A 70 8.25 -15.82 25.51
CA MET A 70 9.37 -14.97 25.12
C MET A 70 9.98 -15.52 23.82
N VAL A 71 10.28 -14.63 22.88
CA VAL A 71 11.02 -14.96 21.66
C VAL A 71 12.34 -14.20 21.71
N ASP A 72 13.43 -14.94 21.62
CA ASP A 72 14.77 -14.38 21.69
C ASP A 72 15.08 -13.47 20.49
N GLY A 73 16.04 -12.57 20.73
CA GLY A 73 16.55 -11.70 19.69
C GLY A 73 17.31 -12.50 18.62
N ARG A 74 17.14 -12.12 17.36
CA ARG A 74 17.80 -12.79 16.22
C ARG A 74 17.98 -11.87 15.03
N TYR A 75 18.95 -12.22 14.19
CA TYR A 75 19.08 -11.63 12.86
C TYR A 75 18.01 -12.19 11.92
N LEU A 76 17.44 -11.31 11.10
CA LEU A 76 16.49 -11.66 10.05
C LEU A 76 16.91 -11.04 8.72
N PRO A 77 16.65 -11.72 7.58
CA PRO A 77 16.79 -11.10 6.28
C PRO A 77 15.76 -9.98 6.12
N ARG A 78 16.19 -8.88 5.50
CA ARG A 78 15.35 -7.74 5.13
C ARG A 78 15.65 -7.35 3.70
N PHE A 79 14.60 -7.33 2.89
CA PHE A 79 14.63 -6.75 1.55
C PHE A 79 14.05 -5.34 1.56
N ARG A 80 14.77 -4.39 0.95
CA ARG A 80 14.31 -3.04 0.68
C ARG A 80 14.18 -2.86 -0.83
N PRO A 81 12.96 -2.87 -1.40
CA PRO A 81 12.78 -2.71 -2.84
C PRO A 81 13.24 -1.34 -3.32
N ALA A 82 13.84 -1.29 -4.51
CA ALA A 82 14.25 -0.07 -5.17
C ALA A 82 13.04 0.80 -5.54
N GLN A 83 13.23 2.11 -5.56
CA GLN A 83 12.19 3.06 -5.96
C GLN A 83 11.63 2.75 -7.36
N ALA A 84 12.52 2.53 -8.34
CA ALA A 84 12.11 2.19 -9.71
C ALA A 84 11.25 0.92 -9.80
N LEU A 85 11.47 -0.07 -8.92
CA LEU A 85 10.63 -1.26 -8.86
C LEU A 85 9.25 -0.94 -8.30
N ARG A 86 9.17 -0.14 -7.23
CA ARG A 86 7.89 0.31 -6.64
C ARG A 86 7.04 1.08 -7.66
N GLU A 87 7.67 1.98 -8.41
CA GLU A 87 7.00 2.78 -9.45
C GLU A 87 6.42 1.88 -10.55
N ARG A 88 7.19 0.92 -11.05
CA ARG A 88 6.70 -0.06 -12.04
C ARG A 88 5.55 -0.91 -11.51
N LEU A 89 5.56 -1.26 -10.22
CA LEU A 89 4.47 -2.02 -9.60
C LEU A 89 3.22 -1.16 -9.36
N ALA A 90 3.39 0.14 -9.09
CA ALA A 90 2.27 1.08 -8.97
C ALA A 90 1.47 1.18 -10.28
N LEU A 91 2.11 1.02 -11.44
CA LEU A 91 1.40 0.95 -12.73
C LEU A 91 0.47 -0.28 -12.83
N ARG A 92 0.79 -1.38 -12.14
CA ARG A 92 -0.05 -2.58 -12.10
C ARG A 92 -1.17 -2.51 -11.07
N THR A 93 -1.04 -1.60 -10.10
CA THR A 93 -2.01 -1.41 -9.01
C THR A 93 -2.19 0.10 -8.81
N PRO A 94 -2.91 0.77 -9.73
CA PRO A 94 -3.06 2.22 -9.67
C PRO A 94 -3.67 2.61 -8.32
N GLN A 95 -2.87 3.30 -7.50
CA GLN A 95 -3.37 3.85 -6.24
C GLN A 95 -3.96 5.22 -6.53
N VAL A 96 -5.16 5.22 -7.12
CA VAL A 96 -5.86 6.42 -7.57
C VAL A 96 -5.99 7.44 -6.43
N PHE A 97 -6.31 6.98 -5.22
CA PHE A 97 -6.34 7.79 -3.99
C PHE A 97 -5.02 8.51 -3.66
N ARG A 98 -3.86 7.95 -4.07
CA ARG A 98 -2.54 8.56 -3.84
C ARG A 98 -2.14 9.57 -4.91
N SER A 99 -2.94 9.74 -5.96
CA SER A 99 -2.67 10.78 -6.95
C SER A 99 -2.92 12.18 -6.33
N PRO A 100 -2.12 13.20 -6.69
CA PRO A 100 -2.30 14.55 -6.13
C PRO A 100 -3.72 15.08 -6.28
N ARG A 101 -4.34 14.87 -7.45
CA ARG A 101 -5.73 15.28 -7.74
C ARG A 101 -6.77 14.63 -6.81
N HIS A 102 -6.61 13.35 -6.46
CA HIS A 102 -7.49 12.68 -5.49
C HIS A 102 -7.19 13.11 -4.05
N GLN A 103 -5.93 13.39 -3.72
CA GLN A 103 -5.57 13.92 -2.40
C GLN A 103 -6.13 15.33 -2.17
N GLU A 104 -6.14 16.17 -3.21
CA GLU A 104 -6.76 17.50 -3.16
C GLU A 104 -8.27 17.39 -2.99
N ALA A 105 -8.93 16.56 -3.79
CA ALA A 105 -10.36 16.31 -3.65
C ALA A 105 -10.73 15.77 -2.25
N TRP A 106 -9.93 14.84 -1.72
CA TRP A 106 -10.11 14.31 -0.38
C TRP A 106 -9.94 15.38 0.70
N ARG A 107 -8.96 16.29 0.60
CA ARG A 107 -8.80 17.40 1.55
C ARG A 107 -9.99 18.36 1.52
N VAL A 108 -10.55 18.63 0.34
CA VAL A 108 -11.76 19.45 0.22
C VAL A 108 -12.93 18.76 0.93
N ALA A 109 -13.14 17.47 0.68
CA ALA A 109 -14.16 16.69 1.39
C ALA A 109 -13.94 16.70 2.90
N GLU A 110 -12.73 16.39 3.38
CA GLU A 110 -12.37 16.37 4.80
C GLU A 110 -12.66 17.71 5.48
N THR A 111 -12.37 18.82 4.81
CA THR A 111 -12.65 20.16 5.34
C THR A 111 -14.15 20.40 5.47
N LEU A 112 -14.91 20.10 4.42
CA LEU A 112 -16.36 20.31 4.40
C LEU A 112 -17.09 19.41 5.41
N ILE A 113 -16.69 18.14 5.53
CA ILE A 113 -17.24 17.21 6.52
C ILE A 113 -16.81 17.61 7.94
N GLY A 114 -15.57 18.06 8.13
CA GLY A 114 -15.08 18.58 9.40
C GLY A 114 -15.88 19.80 9.89
N ASP A 115 -16.16 20.75 9.00
CA ASP A 115 -17.02 21.90 9.29
C ASP A 115 -18.46 21.45 9.61
N LEU A 116 -18.99 20.49 8.85
CA LEU A 116 -20.31 19.94 9.08
C LEU A 116 -20.42 19.27 10.47
N ASP A 117 -19.44 18.46 10.87
CA ASP A 117 -19.41 17.86 12.21
C ASP A 117 -19.29 18.93 13.29
N LEU A 118 -18.47 19.96 13.09
CA LEU A 118 -18.27 21.02 14.08
C LEU A 118 -19.59 21.72 14.45
N TYR A 119 -20.45 22.00 13.48
CA TYR A 119 -21.70 22.73 13.69
C TYR A 119 -22.95 21.84 13.82
N HIS A 120 -22.91 20.59 13.34
CA HIS A 120 -24.08 19.72 13.22
C HIS A 120 -23.87 18.30 13.77
N ARG A 121 -22.88 18.07 14.64
CA ARG A 121 -22.59 16.75 15.24
C ARG A 121 -23.81 15.97 15.75
N ASN A 122 -24.75 16.65 16.40
CA ASN A 122 -25.92 16.01 17.02
C ASN A 122 -26.96 15.52 16.02
N THR A 123 -26.86 15.92 14.75
CA THR A 123 -27.74 15.49 13.67
C THR A 123 -27.03 14.56 12.70
N ALA A 124 -25.85 14.02 13.04
CA ALA A 124 -25.14 13.10 12.17
C ALA A 124 -25.89 11.75 12.04
N PRO A 125 -25.92 11.15 10.83
CA PRO A 125 -26.57 9.87 10.61
C PRO A 125 -25.88 8.76 11.42
N THR A 126 -26.67 7.99 12.17
CA THR A 126 -26.18 6.84 12.93
C THR A 126 -26.19 5.58 12.07
N GLY A 127 -25.12 4.78 12.11
CA GLY A 127 -25.09 3.46 11.46
C GLY A 127 -24.45 3.43 10.08
N LEU A 128 -23.79 4.50 9.65
CA LEU A 128 -22.90 4.46 8.49
C LEU A 128 -21.81 3.40 8.71
N ASN A 129 -21.60 2.53 7.72
CA ASN A 129 -20.54 1.54 7.73
C ASN A 129 -19.78 1.55 6.39
N GLY A 130 -18.55 1.03 6.39
CA GLY A 130 -17.68 1.01 5.19
C GLY A 130 -18.12 0.03 4.09
N GLU A 131 -19.25 -0.64 4.24
CA GLU A 131 -19.83 -1.56 3.24
C GLU A 131 -21.02 -0.93 2.50
N MET A 132 -21.53 0.21 2.96
CA MET A 132 -22.59 0.97 2.28
C MET A 132 -22.06 1.58 0.98
N ASP A 133 -22.90 1.57 -0.05
CA ASP A 133 -22.61 2.25 -1.32
C ASP A 133 -22.77 3.77 -1.19
N ASP A 134 -22.07 4.51 -2.05
CA ASP A 134 -22.00 5.98 -1.99
C ASP A 134 -23.38 6.64 -2.08
N LEU A 135 -24.29 6.09 -2.88
CA LEU A 135 -25.65 6.62 -3.02
C LEU A 135 -26.44 6.52 -1.71
N THR A 136 -26.36 5.38 -1.03
CA THR A 136 -27.04 5.17 0.26
C THR A 136 -26.42 6.06 1.34
N THR A 137 -25.10 6.21 1.36
CA THR A 137 -24.40 7.12 2.29
C THR A 137 -24.84 8.57 2.07
N ARG A 138 -24.89 9.05 0.80
CA ARG A 138 -25.40 10.40 0.48
C ARG A 138 -26.85 10.59 0.90
N ALA A 139 -27.70 9.58 0.70
CA ALA A 139 -29.11 9.66 1.09
C ALA A 139 -29.27 9.81 2.61
N ALA A 140 -28.52 9.01 3.39
CA ALA A 140 -28.52 9.09 4.84
C ALA A 140 -28.01 10.45 5.35
N CYS A 141 -26.92 10.96 4.77
CA CYS A 141 -26.42 12.29 5.10
C CYS A 141 -27.44 13.39 4.75
N ARG A 142 -28.11 13.28 3.60
CA ARG A 142 -29.15 14.24 3.20
C ARG A 142 -30.37 14.22 4.12
N GLU A 143 -30.81 13.04 4.55
CA GLU A 143 -31.91 12.89 5.52
C GLU A 143 -31.55 13.54 6.86
N ALA A 144 -30.30 13.38 7.30
CA ALA A 144 -29.84 13.82 8.60
C ALA A 144 -29.54 15.34 8.67
N PHE A 145 -28.86 15.87 7.66
CA PHE A 145 -28.41 17.28 7.64
C PHE A 145 -29.27 18.21 6.76
N GLY A 146 -30.20 17.67 5.97
CA GLY A 146 -31.14 18.43 5.15
C GLY A 146 -30.45 19.38 4.16
N SER A 147 -30.85 20.65 4.15
CA SER A 147 -30.33 21.66 3.23
C SER A 147 -28.84 21.99 3.43
N VAL A 148 -28.28 21.70 4.60
CA VAL A 148 -26.85 21.90 4.86
C VAL A 148 -26.02 20.88 4.07
N TRP A 149 -26.51 19.64 3.93
CA TRP A 149 -25.87 18.63 3.07
C TRP A 149 -25.86 19.04 1.60
N ASP A 150 -26.96 19.64 1.13
CA ASP A 150 -27.05 20.12 -0.25
C ASP A 150 -26.01 21.25 -0.48
N GLN A 151 -25.77 22.13 0.49
CA GLN A 151 -24.73 23.18 0.42
C GLN A 151 -23.30 22.60 0.41
N VAL A 152 -23.03 21.59 1.24
CA VAL A 152 -21.76 20.86 1.24
C VAL A 152 -21.51 20.20 -0.11
N THR A 153 -22.53 19.51 -0.65
CA THR A 153 -22.46 18.83 -1.94
C THR A 153 -22.15 19.82 -3.07
N VAL A 154 -22.86 20.96 -3.13
CA VAL A 154 -22.62 21.99 -4.15
C VAL A 154 -21.21 22.58 -4.03
N SER A 155 -20.73 22.83 -2.81
CA SER A 155 -19.39 23.37 -2.58
C SER A 155 -18.30 22.39 -3.02
N PHE A 156 -18.47 21.10 -2.70
CA PHE A 156 -17.58 20.04 -3.15
C PHE A 156 -17.56 19.91 -4.68
N GLU A 157 -18.73 19.93 -5.33
CA GLU A 157 -18.84 19.78 -6.79
C GLU A 157 -18.28 20.98 -7.56
N LYS A 158 -18.24 22.16 -6.93
CA LYS A 158 -17.60 23.37 -7.46
C LYS A 158 -16.08 23.28 -7.43
N ASP A 159 -15.52 22.81 -6.32
CA ASP A 159 -14.07 22.80 -6.09
C ASP A 159 -13.39 21.52 -6.58
N VAL A 160 -14.16 20.44 -6.80
CA VAL A 160 -13.66 19.14 -7.30
C VAL A 160 -14.15 18.84 -8.72
N PRO A 161 -13.24 18.65 -9.70
CA PRO A 161 -13.60 18.35 -11.08
C PRO A 161 -14.45 17.09 -11.23
N ALA A 162 -15.38 17.10 -12.20
CA ALA A 162 -16.30 15.99 -12.46
C ALA A 162 -15.57 14.66 -12.78
N GLU A 163 -14.42 14.73 -13.44
CA GLU A 163 -13.58 13.56 -13.75
C GLU A 163 -13.12 12.83 -12.48
N ILE A 164 -12.76 13.56 -11.43
CA ILE A 164 -12.32 13.00 -10.16
C ILE A 164 -13.50 12.40 -9.38
N ARG A 165 -14.64 13.10 -9.41
CA ARG A 165 -15.88 12.65 -8.77
C ARG A 165 -16.48 11.41 -9.43
N ALA A 166 -16.24 11.22 -10.73
CA ALA A 166 -16.66 10.02 -11.45
C ALA A 166 -15.81 8.80 -11.11
N GLU A 167 -14.56 9.00 -10.67
CA GLU A 167 -13.67 7.93 -10.22
C GLU A 167 -13.98 7.51 -8.78
N PHE A 168 -14.17 8.48 -7.85
CA PHE A 168 -14.49 8.23 -6.45
C PHE A 168 -15.30 9.37 -5.83
N ASP A 169 -16.26 9.03 -4.97
CA ASP A 169 -16.99 10.00 -4.16
C ASP A 169 -16.26 10.25 -2.82
N HIS A 170 -15.45 11.29 -2.77
CA HIS A 170 -14.68 11.57 -1.54
C HIS A 170 -15.54 12.09 -0.39
N LEU A 171 -16.78 12.53 -0.62
CA LEU A 171 -17.68 13.00 0.45
C LEU A 171 -18.22 11.85 1.31
N THR A 172 -18.30 10.64 0.78
CA THR A 172 -18.82 9.46 1.50
C THR A 172 -17.72 8.69 2.23
N TRP A 173 -16.45 9.04 1.98
CA TRP A 173 -15.26 8.38 2.53
C TRP A 173 -14.53 9.22 3.60
N ALA A 174 -14.83 10.52 3.69
CA ALA A 174 -14.29 11.45 4.68
C ALA A 174 -15.10 11.39 5.99
#